data_AF-A0AAJ2B6X4-F1
#
_entry.id   AF-A0AAJ2B6X4-F1
#
_cell.length_a   1.000
_cell.length_b   1.000
_cell.length_c   1.000
_cell.angle_alpha   90.00
_cell.angle_beta   90.00
_cell.angle_gamma   90.00
#
_symmetry.space_group_name_H-M   'P 1'
#
loop_
_entity.id
_entity.type
_entity.pdbx_description
1 polymer ?
#
loop_
_entity_poly.entity_id
_entity_poly.type
_entity_poly.pdbx_seq_one_letter_code
_entity_poly.pdbx_strand_id
1 'polypeptide(L)' 'MKRFKSRRQLQHFVSIHDPIANLFHIPRHDISAGHHRELRPAAVSMWADIARA' A
#
# COMPACT_ATOMS: atom_id res chain seq x y z
N MET A 1 -15.10 6.63 5.20
CA MET A 1 -14.13 6.39 6.30
C MET A 1 -14.73 6.90 7.60
N LYS A 2 -14.58 6.18 8.72
CA LYS A 2 -14.92 6.72 10.06
C LYS A 2 -14.13 8.02 10.29
N ARG A 3 -14.70 8.96 11.05
CA ARG A 3 -14.01 10.21 11.40
C ARG A 3 -12.80 9.91 12.30
N PHE A 4 -11.64 10.49 11.99
CA PHE A 4 -10.47 10.46 12.87
C PHE A 4 -10.67 11.43 14.04
N LYS A 5 -10.23 11.06 15.25
CA LYS A 5 -10.41 11.91 16.44
C LYS A 5 -9.40 13.06 16.50
N SER A 6 -8.31 12.98 15.75
CA SER A 6 -7.29 14.03 15.68
C SER A 6 -6.53 14.03 14.35
N ARG A 7 -5.88 15.17 14.04
CA ARG A 7 -4.95 15.30 12.89
C ARG A 7 -3.79 14.31 13.00
N ARG A 8 -3.28 14.05 14.21
CA ARG A 8 -2.20 13.08 14.43
C ARG A 8 -2.62 11.66 14.07
N GLN A 9 -3.86 11.27 14.40
CA GLN A 9 -4.39 9.97 13.99
C GLN A 9 -4.55 9.86 12.47
N LEU A 10 -5.04 10.92 11.82
CA LEU A 10 -5.10 10.95 10.36
C LEU A 10 -3.70 10.84 9.76
N GLN A 11 -2.73 11.61 10.26
CA GLN A 11 -1.36 11.60 9.74
C GLN A 11 -0.72 10.22 9.86
N HIS A 12 -0.90 9.55 11.00
CA HIS A 12 -0.38 8.21 11.23
C HIS A 12 -1.09 7.16 10.38
N PHE A 13 -2.40 7.31 10.17
CA PHE A 13 -3.15 6.45 9.27
C PHE A 13 -2.65 6.58 7.84
N VAL A 14 -2.58 7.81 7.31
CA VAL A 14 -2.17 8.11 5.93
C VAL A 14 -0.71 7.72 5.69
N SER A 15 0.20 7.93 6.66
CA SER A 15 1.61 7.56 6.50
C SER A 15 1.85 6.07 6.31
N ILE A 16 0.95 5.22 6.82
CA ILE A 16 1.02 3.76 6.66
C ILE A 16 0.16 3.30 5.48
N HIS A 17 -1.05 3.82 5.36
CA HIS A 17 -2.01 3.37 4.33
C HIS A 17 -1.66 3.82 2.92
N ASP A 18 -1.17 5.03 2.71
CA ASP A 18 -0.88 5.53 1.35
C ASP A 18 0.23 4.71 0.69
N PRO A 19 1.37 4.43 1.34
CA PRO A 19 2.39 3.55 0.76
C PRO A 19 1.86 2.15 0.44
N ILE A 20 1.08 1.54 1.35
CA ILE A 20 0.53 0.20 1.16
C ILE A 20 -0.47 0.15 0.00
N ALA A 21 -1.33 1.15 -0.13
CA ALA A 21 -2.27 1.23 -1.25
C ALA A 21 -1.52 1.32 -2.59
N ASN A 22 -0.45 2.11 -2.65
CA ASN A 22 0.37 2.28 -3.85
C ASN A 22 1.10 1.00 -4.27
N LEU A 23 1.53 0.15 -3.31
CA LEU A 23 2.22 -1.12 -3.62
C LEU A 23 1.40 -2.09 -4.47
N PHE A 24 0.08 -2.06 -4.32
CA PHE A 24 -0.84 -2.98 -5.01
C PHE A 24 -1.68 -2.27 -6.08
N HIS A 25 -1.63 -0.93 -6.14
CA HIS A 25 -2.36 -0.15 -7.13
C HIS A 25 -1.60 -0.07 -8.45
N ILE A 26 -1.47 -1.22 -9.11
CA ILE A 26 -0.94 -1.29 -10.47
C ILE A 26 -2.13 -1.37 -11.44
N PRO A 27 -2.24 -0.50 -12.46
CA PRO A 27 -3.36 -0.53 -13.39
C PRO A 27 -3.42 -1.86 -14.13
N ARG A 28 -4.52 -2.59 -13.91
CA ARG A 28 -4.78 -3.92 -14.50
C ARG A 28 -4.83 -3.94 -16.04
N HIS A 29 -4.93 -2.77 -16.65
CA HIS A 29 -5.02 -2.59 -18.10
C HIS A 29 -3.66 -2.24 -18.72
N ASP A 30 -2.67 -1.85 -17.92
CA ASP A 30 -1.37 -1.39 -18.40
C ASP A 30 -0.33 -2.52 -18.37
N ILE A 31 -0.57 -3.58 -17.58
CA ILE A 31 0.34 -4.71 -17.45
C ILE A 31 -0.37 -6.06 -17.53
N SER A 32 0.38 -7.08 -17.96
CA SER A 32 -0.15 -8.45 -18.04
C SER A 32 -0.31 -9.09 -16.67
N ALA A 33 -1.14 -10.14 -16.58
CA ALA A 33 -1.27 -10.94 -15.37
C ALA A 33 0.04 -11.60 -14.93
N GLY A 34 0.95 -11.89 -15.87
CA GLY A 34 2.29 -12.42 -15.56
C GLY A 34 3.11 -11.40 -14.78
N HIS A 35 3.12 -10.15 -15.25
CA HIS A 35 3.84 -9.07 -14.60
C HIS A 35 3.28 -8.73 -13.21
N HIS A 36 1.96 -8.82 -13.02
CA HIS A 36 1.37 -8.72 -11.69
C HIS A 36 1.90 -9.79 -10.72
N ARG A 37 2.08 -11.04 -11.19
CA ARG A 37 2.61 -12.13 -10.35
C ARG A 37 4.08 -11.92 -10.01
N GLU A 38 4.87 -11.37 -10.93
CA GLU A 38 6.28 -11.03 -10.72
C GLU A 38 6.45 -9.92 -9.68
N LEU A 39 5.59 -8.89 -9.71
CA LEU A 39 5.67 -7.75 -8.79
C LEU A 39 5.11 -8.07 -7.39
N ARG A 40 4.22 -9.06 -7.27
CA ARG A 40 3.53 -9.39 -6.01
C ARG A 40 4.48 -9.74 -4.86
N PRO A 41 5.53 -10.58 -5.00
CA PRO A 41 6.49 -10.85 -3.93
C PRO A 41 7.20 -9.59 -3.43
N ALA A 42 7.62 -8.70 -4.34
CA ALA A 42 8.29 -7.45 -3.99
C ALA A 42 7.34 -6.50 -3.21
N ALA A 43 6.09 -6.38 -3.65
CA ALA A 43 5.06 -5.62 -2.95
C ALA A 43 4.79 -6.18 -1.54
N VAL A 44 4.74 -7.51 -1.37
CA VAL A 44 4.56 -8.15 -0.05
C VAL A 44 5.77 -7.90 0.86
N SER A 45 6.99 -7.96 0.34
CA SER A 45 8.21 -7.66 1.12
C SER A 45 8.19 -6.22 1.62
N MET A 46 7.92 -5.26 0.74
CA MET A 46 7.90 -3.84 1.08
C MET A 46 6.75 -3.50 2.05
N TRP A 47 5.60 -4.16 1.91
CA TRP A 47 4.52 -4.05 2.89
C TRP A 47 4.96 -4.51 4.29
N ALA A 48 5.69 -5.62 4.39
CA ALA A 48 6.18 -6.13 5.67
C ALA A 48 7.17 -5.16 6.34
N ASP A 49 7.99 -4.45 5.55
CA ASP A 49 8.91 -3.43 6.07
C ASP A 49 8.15 -2.20 6.58
N ILE A 50 7.17 -1.70 5.82
CA ILE A 50 6.33 -0.56 6.23
C ILE A 50 5.52 -0.89 7.48
N ALA A 51 5.00 -2.11 7.60
CA ALA A 51 4.20 -2.54 8.75
C ALA A 51 5.02 -2.72 10.04
N ARG A 52 6.36 -2.80 9.93
CA ARG A 52 7.27 -2.91 11.07
C ARG A 52 7.87 -1.56 11.50
N ALA A 53 7.71 -0.51 10.69
CA ALA A 53 8.17 0.85 10.97
C ALA A 53 7.22 1.59 11.93
#